data_AF-A0A7U3YJ31-F1
#
_entry.id   AF-A0A7U3YJ31-F1
#
_cell.length_a   1.000
_cell.length_b   1.000
_cell.length_c   1.000
_cell.angle_alpha   90.00
_cell.angle_beta   90.00
_cell.angle_gamma   90.00
#
_symmetry.space_group_name_H-M   'P 1'
#
loop_
_entity.id
_entity.type
_entity.pdbx_description
1 polymer ?
#
loop_
_entity_poly.entity_id
_entity_poly.type
_entity_poly.pdbx_seq_one_letter_code
_entity_poly.pdbx_strand_id
1 'polypeptide(L)' 'MDLKENQAALILEASSDGEVTVDVQAQNLQGFAIALCHALAIKLVNDEQLQGELMAMVEAGEQPEKPAE' A
#
# COMPACT_ATOMS: atom_id res chain seq x y z
N MET A 1 -4.59 15.76 -3.58
CA MET A 1 -4.41 15.64 -5.03
C MET A 1 -5.74 15.18 -5.61
N ASP A 2 -6.16 15.72 -6.75
CA ASP A 2 -7.36 15.23 -7.42
C ASP A 2 -6.98 14.10 -8.40
N LEU A 3 -7.57 12.92 -8.20
CA LEU A 3 -7.38 11.77 -9.09
C LEU A 3 -8.17 11.99 -10.38
N LYS A 4 -7.59 11.58 -11.52
CA LYS A 4 -8.29 11.57 -12.82
C LYS A 4 -9.25 10.36 -12.90
N GLU A 5 -10.16 10.38 -13.89
CA GLU A 5 -11.17 9.33 -14.07
C GLU A 5 -10.63 7.89 -14.15
N ASN A 6 -9.46 7.69 -14.76
CA ASN A 6 -8.82 6.37 -14.87
C ASN A 6 -7.72 6.13 -13.82
N GLN A 7 -7.74 6.88 -12.73
CA GLN A 7 -6.80 6.73 -11.63
C GLN A 7 -7.53 6.29 -10.37
N ALA A 8 -6.87 5.41 -9.63
CA ALA A 8 -7.22 5.04 -8.28
C ALA A 8 -5.93 5.04 -7.45
N ALA A 9 -6.07 5.31 -6.16
CA ALA A 9 -4.99 5.29 -5.20
C ALA A 9 -5.31 4.26 -4.12
N LEU A 10 -4.30 3.49 -3.74
CA LEU A 10 -4.30 2.69 -2.53
C LEU A 10 -3.62 3.55 -1.45
N ILE A 11 -4.35 3.85 -0.39
CA ILE A 11 -3.91 4.70 0.70
C ILE A 11 -3.62 3.78 1.88
N LEU A 12 -2.39 3.84 2.39
CA LEU A 12 -2.01 3.15 3.62
C LEU A 12 -1.85 4.19 4.72
N GLU A 13 -2.52 3.97 5.84
CA GLU A 13 -2.36 4.78 7.04
C GLU A 13 -1.92 3.86 8.18
N ALA A 14 -0.86 4.24 8.87
CA ALA A 14 -0.42 3.55 10.07
C ALA A 14 -0.88 4.36 11.29
N SER A 15 -1.57 3.71 12.22
CA SER A 15 -1.94 4.30 13.49
C SER A 15 -0.71 4.40 14.42
N SER A 16 -0.83 5.18 15.48
CA SER A 16 0.20 5.25 16.54
C SER A 16 0.48 3.91 17.21
N ASP A 17 -0.46 2.98 17.14
CA ASP A 17 -0.38 1.66 17.76
C ASP A 17 0.21 0.61 16.81
N GLY A 18 0.60 1.03 15.59
CA GLY A 18 1.21 0.17 14.57
C GLY A 18 0.20 -0.61 13.72
N GLU A 19 -1.09 -0.33 13.85
CA GLU A 19 -2.11 -0.91 12.97
C GLU A 19 -2.07 -0.21 11.61
N VAL A 20 -2.09 -0.99 10.52
CA VAL A 20 -2.13 -0.45 9.16
C VAL A 20 -3.54 -0.60 8.59
N THR A 21 -4.15 0.51 8.20
CA THR A 21 -5.39 0.53 7.42
C THR A 21 -5.08 0.71 5.94
N VAL A 22 -5.91 0.10 5.09
CA VAL A 22 -5.77 0.18 3.63
C VAL A 22 -7.08 0.65 3.04
N ASP A 23 -7.05 1.83 2.44
CA ASP A 23 -8.19 2.48 1.80
C ASP A 23 -7.98 2.59 0.29
N VAL A 24 -9.09 2.63 -0.46
CA VAL A 24 -9.06 2.83 -1.91
C VAL A 24 -9.80 4.11 -2.24
N GLN A 25 -9.11 5.04 -2.90
CA GLN A 25 -9.68 6.29 -3.38
C GLN A 25 -9.69 6.32 -4.91
N ALA A 26 -10.79 6.73 -5.52
CA ALA A 26 -10.91 6.93 -6.95
C ALA A 26 -11.96 8.00 -7.28
N GLN A 27 -11.82 8.65 -8.43
CA GLN A 27 -12.86 9.56 -8.94
C GLN A 27 -14.02 8.80 -9.60
N ASN A 28 -13.71 7.69 -10.29
CA ASN A 28 -14.68 6.81 -10.93
C ASN A 28 -14.65 5.42 -10.26
N LEU A 29 -15.80 4.98 -9.73
CA LEU A 29 -15.94 3.70 -9.05
C LEU A 29 -16.13 2.51 -10.00
N GLN A 30 -16.21 2.74 -11.31
CA GLN A 30 -16.51 1.74 -12.34
C GLN A 30 -15.38 1.64 -13.38
N GLY A 31 -14.15 1.39 -12.91
CA GLY A 31 -12.97 1.33 -13.77
C GLY A 31 -11.99 0.21 -13.41
N PHE A 32 -11.11 -0.12 -14.36
CA PHE A 32 -10.08 -1.14 -14.12
C PHE A 32 -9.12 -0.74 -12.99
N ALA A 33 -8.73 0.54 -12.92
CA ALA A 33 -7.82 1.02 -11.88
C ALA A 33 -8.36 0.78 -10.47
N ILE A 34 -9.64 1.10 -10.21
CA ILE A 34 -10.25 0.86 -8.91
C ILE A 34 -10.44 -0.63 -8.63
N ALA A 35 -10.84 -1.44 -9.62
CA ALA A 35 -10.96 -2.88 -9.47
C ALA A 35 -9.61 -3.51 -9.10
N LEU A 36 -8.52 -3.05 -9.72
CA LEU A 36 -7.16 -3.49 -9.41
C LEU A 36 -6.73 -3.03 -8.00
N CYS A 37 -6.99 -1.78 -7.61
CA CYS A 37 -6.71 -1.29 -6.25
C CYS A 37 -7.47 -2.10 -5.18
N HIS A 38 -8.73 -2.44 -5.41
CA HIS A 38 -9.48 -3.31 -4.49
C HIS A 38 -8.89 -4.72 -4.41
N ALA A 39 -8.51 -5.33 -5.55
CA ALA A 39 -7.88 -6.63 -5.54
C ALA A 39 -6.55 -6.62 -4.78
N LEU A 40 -5.75 -5.56 -4.95
CA LEU A 40 -4.52 -5.34 -4.19
C LEU A 40 -4.79 -5.15 -2.70
N ALA A 41 -5.77 -4.32 -2.31
CA ALA A 41 -6.15 -4.13 -0.91
C ALA A 41 -6.56 -5.46 -0.24
N ILE A 42 -7.40 -6.26 -0.91
CA ILE A 42 -7.81 -7.58 -0.41
C ILE A 42 -6.60 -8.49 -0.24
N LYS A 43 -5.70 -8.52 -1.24
CA LYS A 43 -4.51 -9.36 -1.20
C LYS A 43 -3.58 -8.91 -0.06
N LEU A 44 -3.35 -7.61 0.09
CA LEU A 44 -2.53 -7.04 1.16
C LEU A 44 -3.06 -7.39 2.56
N VAL A 45 -4.38 -7.37 2.77
CA VAL A 45 -4.96 -7.61 4.11
C VAL A 45 -5.12 -9.11 4.43
N ASN A 46 -5.30 -9.97 3.43
CA ASN A 46 -5.63 -11.39 3.65
C ASN A 46 -4.53 -12.38 3.29
N ASP A 47 -3.39 -11.93 2.75
CA ASP A 47 -2.27 -12.80 2.37
C ASP A 47 -1.08 -12.59 3.31
N GLU A 48 -0.97 -13.47 4.32
CA GLU A 48 0.11 -13.46 5.30
C GLU A 48 1.49 -13.65 4.66
N GLN A 49 1.58 -14.39 3.56
CA GLN A 49 2.86 -14.60 2.86
C GLN A 49 3.30 -13.27 2.22
N LEU A 50 2.41 -12.61 1.48
CA LEU A 50 2.70 -11.31 0.89
C LEU A 50 3.06 -10.28 1.98
N GLN A 51 2.31 -10.24 3.09
CA GLN A 51 2.62 -9.35 4.21
C GLN A 51 4.03 -9.59 4.76
N GLY A 52 4.41 -10.86 4.97
CA GLY A 52 5.74 -11.23 5.43
C GLY A 52 6.85 -10.84 4.46
N GLU A 53 6.64 -11.06 3.16
CA GLU A 53 7.57 -10.64 2.10
C GLU A 53 7.76 -9.11 2.10
N LEU A 54 6.68 -8.35 2.21
CA LEU A 54 6.73 -6.89 2.26
C LEU A 54 7.43 -6.37 3.52
N MET A 55 7.17 -6.94 4.69
CA MET A 55 7.87 -6.58 5.93
C MET A 55 9.37 -6.84 5.80
N ALA A 56 9.77 -8.00 5.27
CA ALA A 56 11.17 -8.31 5.04
C ALA A 56 11.83 -7.32 4.06
N MET A 57 11.11 -6.85 3.04
CA MET A 57 11.62 -5.83 2.11
C MET A 57 11.79 -4.45 2.78
N VAL A 58 10.87 -4.06 3.67
CA VAL A 58 10.96 -2.81 4.44
C VAL A 58 12.16 -2.88 5.39
N GLU A 59 12.28 -3.94 6.17
CA GLU A 59 13.40 -4.14 7.11
C GLU A 59 14.76 -4.21 6.39
N ALA A 60 14.80 -4.80 5.20
CA ALA A 60 16.01 -4.84 4.38
C ALA A 60 16.39 -3.46 3.78
N GLY A 61 15.40 -2.60 3.53
CA GLY A 61 15.58 -1.24 3.02
C GLY A 61 15.95 -0.21 4.11
N GLU A 62 15.70 -0.52 5.38
CA GLU A 62 16.07 0.30 6.55
C GLU A 62 17.53 0.11 7.01
N GLN A 63 18.42 -0.41 6.15
CA GLN A 63 19.85 -0.28 6.45
C GLN A 63 20.20 1.21 6.47
N PRO A 64 20.68 1.77 7.60
CA PRO A 64 21.13 3.14 7.62
C PRO A 64 22.28 3.23 6.61
N GLU A 65 22.16 4.13 5.63
CA GLU A 65 23.29 4.51 4.80
C GLU A 65 24.45 4.81 5.76
N LYS A 66 25.46 3.92 5.78
CA LYS A 66 26.67 4.11 6.59
C LYS A 66 27.19 5.51 6.28
N PRO A 67 27.48 6.37 7.29
CA PRO A 67 28.14 7.63 7.02
C PRO A 67 29.45 7.30 6.30
N ALA A 68 29.66 7.87 5.12
CA ALA A 68 30.92 7.74 4.42
C ALA A 68 32.02 8.35 5.32
N GLU A 69 32.99 7.52 5.70
CA GLU A 69 34.23 7.93 6.39
C GLU A 69 35.11 8.80 5.49
#